data_AF-A0AAD4I4B0-F1
#
_entry.id   AF-A0AAD4I4B0-F1
#
_cell.length_a   1.000
_cell.length_b   1.000
_cell.length_c   1.000
_cell.angle_alpha   90.00
_cell.angle_beta   90.00
_cell.angle_gamma   90.00
#
_symmetry.space_group_name_H-M   'P 1'
#
loop_
_entity.id
_entity.type
_entity.pdbx_description
1 polymer ?
#
loop_
_entity_poly.entity_id
_entity_poly.type
_entity_poly.pdbx_seq_one_letter_code
_entity_poly.pdbx_strand_id
1 'polypeptide(L)'
;MARKSSSPTQSASPTPLTTLLKINPLPYLAFSIPLHSPVWHLVERLYALPSPPAPRKRTQPMQVLCVGLPRTGTESLQQALLHLGYDHTYHGWDIVYDDEVHSPGWAGRRKGAVITAAEFDELLGHSVAVTDAAASVFAAEMIAAYPEAKVVLNMRRDLDAWETSLDKTLVHANESWGFWIASWLDRECFWAWHVYERFLWPLLFRAGDGDMKRAIRGNARWVQREHCNMIRGLVHKDRLLEWYIEDGWEPLCKFLDKPVPKVEFPHANAAKSGWKTREEQCNKRWVERALGNLILLGLGLVVSIVVARMYLF
;
A
#
# COMPACT_ATOMS: atom_id res chain seq x y z
N MET A 1 47.98 21.77 47.32
CA MET A 1 46.52 21.62 47.12
C MET A 1 46.23 21.86 45.64
N ALA A 2 45.65 21.00 44.81
CA ALA A 2 45.19 19.62 44.88
C ALA A 2 45.35 19.03 43.45
N ARG A 3 45.88 17.81 43.32
CA ARG A 3 45.88 17.03 42.08
C ARG A 3 44.47 16.46 41.87
N LYS A 4 43.91 16.56 40.66
CA LYS A 4 42.84 15.67 40.19
C LYS A 4 43.30 14.98 38.92
N SER A 5 43.30 13.65 38.99
CA SER A 5 43.58 12.69 37.94
C SER A 5 42.44 12.61 36.94
N SER A 6 42.74 12.55 35.65
CA SER A 6 41.84 12.01 34.63
C SER A 6 42.49 10.78 33.98
N SER A 7 41.89 9.62 34.20
CA SER A 7 42.18 8.37 33.51
C SER A 7 41.55 8.38 32.11
N PRO A 8 42.13 7.67 31.12
CA PRO A 8 41.52 7.51 29.82
C PRO A 8 40.42 6.44 29.90
N THR A 9 39.19 6.78 29.51
CA THR A 9 38.10 5.83 29.33
C THR A 9 38.43 4.90 28.16
N GLN A 10 38.74 3.65 28.47
CA GLN A 10 38.79 2.56 27.49
C GLN A 10 37.40 2.42 26.86
N SER A 11 37.32 2.49 25.53
CA SER A 11 36.13 2.10 24.79
C SER A 11 35.94 0.60 24.93
N ALA A 12 34.89 0.20 25.64
CA ALA A 12 34.49 -1.20 25.69
C ALA A 12 34.05 -1.63 24.28
N SER A 13 34.80 -2.56 23.68
CA SER A 13 34.36 -3.30 22.50
C SER A 13 33.04 -4.01 22.82
N PRO A 14 32.00 -3.90 21.96
CA PRO A 14 30.72 -4.55 22.23
C PRO A 14 30.90 -6.08 22.29
N THR A 15 30.31 -6.69 23.32
CA THR A 15 30.30 -8.14 23.53
C THR A 15 29.55 -8.85 22.39
N PRO A 16 29.87 -10.13 22.08
CA PRO A 16 29.25 -10.87 20.98
C PRO A 16 27.70 -10.93 21.04
N LEU A 17 27.12 -10.82 22.25
CA LEU A 17 25.68 -10.78 22.46
C LEU A 17 25.01 -9.47 21.97
N THR A 18 25.71 -8.34 21.93
CA THR A 18 25.15 -7.10 21.35
C THR A 18 25.20 -7.09 19.82
N THR A 19 26.01 -7.96 19.21
CA THR A 19 26.01 -8.20 17.76
C THR A 19 24.87 -9.12 17.33
N LEU A 20 24.43 -10.05 18.20
CA LEU A 20 23.32 -10.98 17.94
C LEU A 20 21.91 -10.35 18.07
N LEU A 21 21.79 -9.13 18.62
CA LEU A 21 20.53 -8.37 18.64
C LEU A 21 20.37 -7.43 17.42
N LYS A 22 21.34 -7.41 16.51
CA LYS A 22 21.19 -6.84 15.15
C LYS A 22 20.76 -7.89 14.13
N ILE A 23 20.21 -9.03 14.59
CA ILE A 23 19.51 -9.94 13.71
C ILE A 23 18.23 -9.21 13.31
N ASN A 24 18.16 -8.79 12.04
CA ASN A 24 16.96 -8.29 11.38
C ASN A 24 15.77 -9.11 11.86
N PRO A 25 14.68 -8.48 12.34
CA PRO A 25 13.56 -9.24 12.86
C PRO A 25 13.09 -10.22 11.78
N LEU A 26 12.66 -11.41 12.21
CA LEU A 26 12.16 -12.51 11.36
C LEU A 26 11.26 -12.13 10.16
N PRO A 27 10.47 -11.02 10.14
CA PRO A 27 9.74 -10.60 8.95
C PRO A 27 10.59 -10.41 7.68
N TYR A 28 11.87 -10.03 7.81
CA TYR A 28 12.73 -9.71 6.67
C TYR A 28 13.36 -10.93 5.97
N LEU A 29 13.41 -12.10 6.64
CA LEU A 29 13.93 -13.33 6.04
C LEU A 29 13.06 -13.82 4.85
N ALA A 30 11.74 -13.58 4.92
CA ALA A 30 10.82 -13.91 3.83
C ALA A 30 11.06 -13.08 2.55
N PHE A 31 11.70 -11.91 2.65
CA PHE A 31 12.01 -11.04 1.51
C PHE A 31 13.27 -11.44 0.76
N SER A 32 14.06 -12.38 1.29
CA SER A 32 15.22 -12.94 0.57
C SER A 32 14.81 -13.88 -0.56
N ILE A 33 13.55 -14.34 -0.56
CA ILE A 33 12.99 -15.23 -1.56
C ILE A 33 12.20 -14.40 -2.58
N PRO A 34 12.54 -14.44 -3.88
CA PRO A 34 11.80 -13.69 -4.89
C PRO A 34 10.32 -14.08 -4.95
N LEU A 35 9.42 -13.10 -5.11
CA LEU A 35 7.97 -13.33 -5.14
C LEU A 35 7.49 -14.26 -6.27
N HIS A 36 8.29 -14.42 -7.33
CA HIS A 36 8.03 -15.35 -8.43
C HIS A 36 8.56 -16.77 -8.17
N SER A 37 9.05 -17.06 -6.96
CA SER A 37 9.59 -18.37 -6.61
C SER A 37 8.49 -19.42 -6.39
N PRO A 38 8.81 -20.72 -6.54
CA PRO A 38 7.88 -21.80 -6.20
C PRO A 38 7.38 -21.76 -4.75
N VAL A 39 8.18 -21.23 -3.82
CA VAL A 39 7.80 -21.07 -2.42
C VAL A 39 6.63 -20.11 -2.28
N TRP A 40 6.71 -18.92 -2.89
CA TRP A 40 5.63 -17.95 -2.83
C TRP A 40 4.38 -18.42 -3.58
N HIS A 41 4.52 -19.11 -4.71
CA HIS A 41 3.37 -19.73 -5.38
C HIS A 41 2.68 -20.80 -4.52
N LEU A 42 3.44 -21.58 -3.73
CA LEU A 42 2.84 -22.51 -2.78
C LEU A 42 2.08 -21.75 -1.68
N VAL A 43 2.68 -20.70 -1.12
CA VAL A 43 2.03 -19.86 -0.10
C VAL A 43 0.75 -19.23 -0.65
N GLU A 44 0.78 -18.62 -1.83
CA GLU A 44 -0.39 -18.04 -2.50
C GLU A 44 -1.51 -19.08 -2.71
N ARG A 45 -1.17 -20.33 -3.03
CA ARG A 45 -2.16 -21.42 -3.12
C ARG A 45 -2.78 -21.78 -1.77
N LEU A 46 -1.98 -21.78 -0.69
CA LEU A 46 -2.51 -22.02 0.66
C LEU A 46 -3.49 -20.93 1.10
N TYR A 47 -3.28 -19.69 0.66
CA TYR A 47 -4.15 -18.56 0.93
C TYR A 47 -5.16 -18.27 -0.20
N ALA A 48 -5.30 -19.14 -1.20
CA ALA A 48 -6.27 -18.95 -2.29
C ALA A 48 -7.68 -18.75 -1.73
N LEU A 49 -8.43 -17.77 -2.26
CA LEU A 49 -9.80 -17.52 -1.82
C LEU A 49 -10.69 -18.74 -2.14
N PRO A 50 -11.60 -19.18 -1.25
CA PRO A 50 -12.46 -20.34 -1.52
C PRO A 50 -13.36 -20.11 -2.74
N SER A 51 -13.83 -18.87 -2.89
CA SER A 51 -14.69 -18.41 -3.98
C SER A 51 -14.10 -17.09 -4.51
N PRO A 52 -13.12 -17.14 -5.43
CA PRO A 52 -12.55 -15.93 -6.00
C PRO A 52 -13.64 -15.17 -6.78
N PRO A 53 -13.70 -13.84 -6.68
CA PRO A 53 -14.69 -13.07 -7.41
C PRO A 53 -14.45 -13.15 -8.92
N ALA A 54 -15.52 -13.02 -9.70
CA ALA A 54 -15.41 -12.95 -11.15
C ALA A 54 -14.70 -11.65 -11.57
N PRO A 55 -13.96 -11.64 -12.70
CA PRO A 55 -13.36 -10.41 -13.21
C PRO A 55 -14.44 -9.34 -13.42
N ARG A 56 -14.14 -8.13 -12.97
CA ARG A 56 -15.01 -6.98 -13.18
C ARG A 56 -15.06 -6.63 -14.66
N LYS A 57 -16.15 -5.97 -15.07
CA LYS A 57 -16.39 -5.55 -16.45
C LYS A 57 -16.64 -4.05 -16.50
N ARG A 58 -15.93 -3.37 -17.40
CA ARG A 58 -16.10 -1.95 -17.63
C ARG A 58 -17.35 -1.67 -18.46
N THR A 59 -18.23 -0.84 -17.93
CA THR A 59 -19.43 -0.34 -18.64
C THR A 59 -19.32 1.14 -19.01
N GLN A 60 -18.47 1.90 -18.29
CA GLN A 60 -18.19 3.31 -18.53
C GLN A 60 -16.69 3.51 -18.73
N PRO A 61 -16.25 4.37 -19.67
CA PRO A 61 -14.83 4.60 -19.93
C PRO A 61 -14.10 5.08 -18.66
N MET A 62 -12.82 4.73 -18.55
CA MET A 62 -11.94 5.35 -17.55
C MET A 62 -11.82 6.85 -17.88
N GLN A 63 -12.15 7.71 -16.93
CA GLN A 63 -12.24 9.16 -17.14
C GLN A 63 -11.06 9.89 -16.50
N VAL A 64 -10.61 9.49 -15.31
CA VAL A 64 -9.57 10.21 -14.55
C VAL A 64 -8.57 9.26 -13.90
N LEU A 65 -7.28 9.50 -14.16
CA LEU A 65 -6.15 8.82 -13.51
C LEU A 65 -5.47 9.79 -12.53
N CYS A 66 -5.61 9.56 -11.23
CA CYS A 66 -4.95 10.34 -10.19
C CYS A 66 -3.64 9.65 -9.78
N VAL A 67 -2.55 9.98 -10.48
CA VAL A 67 -1.30 9.23 -10.46
C VAL A 67 -0.32 9.69 -9.37
N GLY A 68 -0.70 10.60 -8.48
CA GLY A 68 0.15 11.04 -7.39
C GLY A 68 0.49 9.92 -6.40
N LEU A 69 1.68 10.00 -5.80
CA LEU A 69 2.15 9.01 -4.82
C LEU A 69 1.23 8.92 -3.60
N PRO A 70 1.25 7.80 -2.84
CA PRO A 70 0.50 7.71 -1.60
C PRO A 70 0.82 8.88 -0.66
N ARG A 71 -0.17 9.25 0.15
CA ARG A 71 -0.08 10.36 1.13
C ARG A 71 -0.01 11.76 0.51
N THR A 72 -0.29 11.93 -0.79
CA THR A 72 -0.40 13.23 -1.47
C THR A 72 -1.86 13.70 -1.64
N GLY A 73 -2.74 13.34 -0.70
CA GLY A 73 -4.16 13.73 -0.74
C GLY A 73 -5.05 12.78 -1.55
N THR A 74 -4.64 11.53 -1.73
CA THR A 74 -5.33 10.52 -2.56
C THR A 74 -6.78 10.26 -2.14
N GLU A 75 -7.04 10.07 -0.84
CA GLU A 75 -8.41 9.86 -0.33
C GLU A 75 -9.25 11.15 -0.41
N SER A 76 -8.67 12.32 -0.11
CA SER A 76 -9.34 13.60 -0.32
C SER A 76 -9.75 13.80 -1.79
N LEU A 77 -8.86 13.45 -2.71
CA LEU A 77 -9.13 13.52 -4.14
C LEU A 77 -10.17 12.50 -4.59
N GLN A 78 -10.19 11.29 -4.01
CA GLN A 78 -11.26 10.32 -4.20
C GLN A 78 -12.62 10.90 -3.82
N GLN A 79 -12.73 11.45 -2.61
CA GLN A 79 -13.97 12.07 -2.12
C GLN A 79 -14.37 13.27 -2.99
N ALA A 80 -13.41 14.06 -3.44
CA ALA A 80 -13.65 15.19 -4.32
C ALA A 80 -14.25 14.74 -5.67
N LEU A 81 -13.72 13.68 -6.28
CA LEU A 81 -14.27 13.11 -7.51
C LEU A 81 -15.68 12.54 -7.30
N LEU A 82 -15.93 11.83 -6.20
CA LEU A 82 -17.29 11.36 -5.86
C LEU A 82 -18.27 12.55 -5.75
N HIS A 83 -17.86 13.65 -5.10
CA HIS A 83 -18.65 14.88 -5.03
C HIS A 83 -18.92 15.55 -6.39
N LEU A 84 -18.02 15.38 -7.38
CA LEU A 84 -18.19 15.87 -8.75
C LEU A 84 -19.04 14.94 -9.64
N GLY A 85 -19.61 13.88 -9.04
CA GLY A 85 -20.50 12.94 -9.71
C GLY A 85 -19.80 11.84 -10.49
N TYR A 86 -18.54 11.52 -10.16
CA TYR A 86 -17.91 10.30 -10.65
C TYR A 86 -18.48 9.10 -9.89
N ASP A 87 -19.03 8.12 -10.62
CA ASP A 87 -19.80 6.99 -10.07
C ASP A 87 -19.02 6.23 -8.98
N HIS A 88 -17.84 5.71 -9.34
CA HIS A 88 -16.90 5.15 -8.39
C HIS A 88 -15.47 5.55 -8.72
N THR A 89 -14.71 5.91 -7.69
CA THR A 89 -13.27 6.20 -7.78
C THR A 89 -12.51 5.17 -6.97
N TYR A 90 -11.78 4.27 -7.64
CA TYR A 90 -10.96 3.26 -6.98
C TYR A 90 -9.83 3.91 -6.18
N HIS A 91 -9.67 3.54 -4.91
CA HIS A 91 -8.59 3.96 -4.03
C HIS A 91 -7.86 2.72 -3.50
N GLY A 92 -6.71 2.90 -2.85
CA GLY A 92 -6.07 1.81 -2.11
C GLY A 92 -6.93 1.20 -1.00
N TRP A 93 -8.02 1.86 -0.61
CA TRP A 93 -8.94 1.32 0.37
C TRP A 93 -9.79 0.19 -0.23
N ASP A 94 -10.01 0.16 -1.54
CA ASP A 94 -10.67 -0.95 -2.23
C ASP A 94 -9.83 -2.24 -2.14
N ILE A 95 -8.50 -2.17 -2.04
CA ILE A 95 -7.67 -3.37 -1.81
C ILE A 95 -7.91 -3.99 -0.42
N VAL A 96 -8.31 -3.17 0.55
CA VAL A 96 -8.45 -3.54 1.97
C VAL A 96 -9.90 -3.87 2.31
N TYR A 97 -10.86 -3.10 1.79
CA TYR A 97 -12.22 -3.06 2.27
C TYR A 97 -13.28 -3.52 1.27
N ASP A 98 -12.90 -3.81 0.02
CA ASP A 98 -13.82 -4.40 -0.94
C ASP A 98 -14.41 -5.70 -0.38
N ASP A 99 -15.73 -5.84 -0.52
CA ASP A 99 -16.48 -7.00 -0.04
C ASP A 99 -16.15 -8.22 -0.90
N GLU A 100 -15.95 -7.99 -2.20
CA GLU A 100 -15.44 -8.98 -3.13
C GLU A 100 -13.92 -8.84 -3.21
N VAL A 101 -13.18 -9.74 -2.58
CA VAL A 101 -11.72 -9.60 -2.41
C VAL A 101 -10.98 -9.78 -3.75
N HIS A 102 -10.83 -8.70 -4.51
CA HIS A 102 -10.12 -8.65 -5.80
C HIS A 102 -8.61 -8.43 -5.64
N SER A 103 -8.14 -8.14 -4.43
CA SER A 103 -6.74 -7.81 -4.16
C SER A 103 -5.71 -8.82 -4.69
N PRO A 104 -5.95 -10.16 -4.72
CA PRO A 104 -5.00 -11.10 -5.31
C PRO A 104 -4.64 -10.80 -6.76
N GLY A 105 -5.55 -10.21 -7.54
CA GLY A 105 -5.32 -9.90 -8.95
C GLY A 105 -4.33 -8.75 -9.20
N TRP A 106 -3.95 -8.01 -8.16
CA TRP A 106 -2.83 -7.06 -8.23
C TRP A 106 -1.48 -7.77 -8.14
N ALA A 107 -1.39 -8.91 -7.45
CA ALA A 107 -0.16 -9.67 -7.33
C ALA A 107 0.27 -10.23 -8.70
N GLY A 108 1.56 -10.17 -9.01
CA GLY A 108 2.12 -10.69 -10.25
C GLY A 108 2.11 -9.74 -11.45
N ARG A 109 1.40 -8.60 -11.39
CA ARG A 109 1.44 -7.56 -12.44
C ARG A 109 2.79 -6.85 -12.51
N ARG A 110 3.52 -7.00 -13.60
CA ARG A 110 4.89 -6.49 -13.70
C ARG A 110 4.92 -5.05 -14.20
N LYS A 111 5.50 -4.14 -13.42
CA LYS A 111 5.86 -2.79 -13.89
C LYS A 111 6.83 -2.88 -15.07
N GLY A 112 6.60 -2.06 -16.09
CA GLY A 112 7.30 -2.07 -17.37
C GLY A 112 6.79 -3.13 -18.36
N ALA A 113 5.82 -3.98 -17.98
CA ALA A 113 5.12 -4.82 -18.93
C ALA A 113 4.01 -4.05 -19.63
N VAL A 114 3.64 -4.50 -20.83
CA VAL A 114 2.42 -4.03 -21.47
C VAL A 114 1.23 -4.66 -20.74
N ILE A 115 0.41 -3.82 -20.10
CA ILE A 115 -0.84 -4.21 -19.44
C ILE A 115 -1.96 -3.50 -20.19
N THR A 116 -2.91 -4.27 -20.71
CA THR A 116 -4.04 -3.75 -21.48
C THR A 116 -5.11 -3.13 -20.57
N ALA A 117 -5.97 -2.27 -21.14
CA ALA A 117 -7.14 -1.76 -20.45
C ALA A 117 -8.05 -2.90 -19.94
N ALA A 118 -8.24 -3.95 -20.75
CA ALA A 118 -9.04 -5.11 -20.38
C ALA A 118 -8.48 -5.82 -19.14
N GLU A 119 -7.17 -6.02 -19.06
CA GLU A 119 -6.52 -6.61 -17.88
C GLU A 119 -6.69 -5.71 -16.65
N PHE A 120 -6.57 -4.39 -16.76
CA PHE A 120 -6.86 -3.49 -15.62
C PHE A 120 -8.34 -3.53 -15.23
N ASP A 121 -9.24 -3.66 -16.20
CA ASP A 121 -10.68 -3.65 -15.99
C ASP A 121 -11.19 -4.90 -15.25
N GLU A 122 -10.43 -6.00 -15.24
CA GLU A 122 -10.69 -7.15 -14.36
C GLU A 122 -10.78 -6.75 -12.88
N LEU A 123 -10.07 -5.68 -12.49
CA LEU A 123 -10.04 -5.15 -11.11
C LEU A 123 -10.74 -3.79 -11.00
N LEU A 124 -10.66 -2.96 -12.04
CA LEU A 124 -11.12 -1.56 -12.04
C LEU A 124 -12.40 -1.34 -12.85
N GLY A 125 -13.02 -2.38 -13.40
CA GLY A 125 -14.10 -2.23 -14.38
C GLY A 125 -15.31 -1.44 -13.86
N HIS A 126 -15.58 -1.53 -12.57
CA HIS A 126 -16.64 -0.76 -11.89
C HIS A 126 -16.29 0.72 -11.63
N SER A 127 -15.03 1.13 -11.78
CA SER A 127 -14.54 2.47 -11.40
C SER A 127 -14.30 3.33 -12.64
N VAL A 128 -14.76 4.57 -12.65
CA VAL A 128 -14.49 5.55 -13.73
C VAL A 128 -13.29 6.45 -13.43
N ALA A 129 -12.74 6.36 -12.22
CA ALA A 129 -11.51 7.02 -11.84
C ALA A 129 -10.69 6.12 -10.89
N VAL A 130 -9.40 6.38 -10.78
CA VAL A 130 -8.48 5.61 -9.92
C VAL A 130 -7.43 6.52 -9.28
N THR A 131 -7.10 6.26 -8.02
CA THR A 131 -6.11 6.99 -7.23
C THR A 131 -5.27 6.03 -6.38
N ASP A 132 -4.27 6.57 -5.67
CA ASP A 132 -3.44 5.88 -4.70
C ASP A 132 -2.60 4.72 -5.29
N ALA A 133 -2.54 3.56 -4.64
CA ALA A 133 -1.57 2.51 -4.93
C ALA A 133 -1.57 2.03 -6.39
N ALA A 134 -2.77 1.72 -6.90
CA ALA A 134 -2.97 1.26 -8.27
C ALA A 134 -2.49 2.30 -9.29
N ALA A 135 -2.96 3.54 -9.17
CA ALA A 135 -2.62 4.63 -10.09
C ALA A 135 -1.17 5.09 -9.99
N SER A 136 -0.55 5.03 -8.80
CA SER A 136 0.83 5.49 -8.60
C SER A 136 1.86 4.44 -8.99
N VAL A 137 1.64 3.16 -8.68
CA VAL A 137 2.58 2.08 -8.99
C VAL A 137 2.64 1.82 -10.50
N PHE A 138 1.46 1.75 -11.13
CA PHE A 138 1.28 1.43 -12.56
C PHE A 138 0.94 2.65 -13.41
N ALA A 139 1.41 3.84 -13.01
CA ALA A 139 1.02 5.09 -13.66
C ALA A 139 1.31 5.10 -15.16
N ALA A 140 2.49 4.65 -15.57
CA ALA A 140 2.89 4.63 -16.98
C ALA A 140 2.02 3.66 -17.79
N GLU A 141 1.77 2.48 -17.24
CA GLU A 141 0.95 1.43 -17.85
C GLU A 141 -0.51 1.87 -17.96
N MET A 142 -1.08 2.50 -16.93
CA MET A 142 -2.44 3.02 -16.97
C MET A 142 -2.60 4.20 -17.93
N ILE A 143 -1.62 5.11 -17.99
CA ILE A 143 -1.63 6.23 -18.95
C ILE A 143 -1.62 5.71 -20.40
N ALA A 144 -0.87 4.64 -20.66
CA ALA A 144 -0.84 3.98 -21.96
C ALA A 144 -2.13 3.20 -22.26
N ALA A 145 -2.67 2.49 -21.26
CA ALA A 145 -3.89 1.69 -21.39
C ALA A 145 -5.16 2.55 -21.57
N TYR A 146 -5.20 3.74 -20.96
CA TYR A 146 -6.33 4.66 -21.01
C TYR A 146 -5.91 6.02 -21.62
N PRO A 147 -5.69 6.09 -22.95
CA PRO A 147 -5.16 7.29 -23.60
C PRO A 147 -6.13 8.49 -23.58
N GLU A 148 -7.43 8.25 -23.41
CA GLU A 148 -8.45 9.29 -23.35
C GLU A 148 -8.67 9.85 -21.93
N ALA A 149 -8.21 9.15 -20.90
CA ALA A 149 -8.44 9.56 -19.51
C ALA A 149 -7.61 10.81 -19.17
N LYS A 150 -8.22 11.78 -18.49
CA LYS A 150 -7.51 12.94 -17.92
C LYS A 150 -6.57 12.47 -16.81
N VAL A 151 -5.38 13.05 -16.71
CA VAL A 151 -4.38 12.68 -15.71
C VAL A 151 -4.21 13.81 -14.70
N VAL A 152 -4.37 13.48 -13.42
CA VAL A 152 -4.10 14.38 -12.30
C VAL A 152 -2.85 13.88 -11.58
N LEU A 153 -1.77 14.64 -11.66
CA LEU A 153 -0.56 14.43 -10.86
C LEU A 153 -0.71 15.20 -9.54
N ASN A 154 -1.29 14.54 -8.54
CA ASN A 154 -1.51 15.13 -7.22
C ASN A 154 -0.24 15.09 -6.35
N MET A 155 0.04 16.18 -5.65
CA MET A 155 1.27 16.43 -4.88
C MET A 155 0.98 17.17 -3.57
N ARG A 156 2.03 17.35 -2.75
CA ARG A 156 2.05 18.23 -1.58
C ARG A 156 3.17 19.25 -1.74
N ARG A 157 2.92 20.49 -1.34
CA ARG A 157 3.95 21.55 -1.37
C ARG A 157 5.01 21.30 -0.30
N ASP A 158 4.56 20.93 0.89
CA ASP A 158 5.43 20.58 2.01
C ASP A 158 5.90 19.11 1.91
N LEU A 159 7.13 18.93 1.41
CA LEU A 159 7.75 17.62 1.26
C LEU A 159 8.18 17.00 2.59
N ASP A 160 8.54 17.82 3.58
CA ASP A 160 8.90 17.33 4.93
C ASP A 160 7.66 16.74 5.63
N ALA A 161 6.52 17.41 5.51
CA ALA A 161 5.25 16.92 6.00
C ALA A 161 4.78 15.67 5.24
N TRP A 162 5.05 15.58 3.93
CA TRP A 162 4.74 14.39 3.14
C TRP A 162 5.58 13.18 3.59
N GLU A 163 6.90 13.32 3.73
CA GLU A 163 7.76 12.24 4.23
C GLU A 163 7.39 11.82 5.66
N THR A 164 7.10 12.78 6.52
CA THR A 164 6.60 12.49 7.88
C THR A 164 5.29 11.70 7.85
N SER A 165 4.41 11.98 6.89
CA SER A 165 3.16 11.24 6.70
C SER A 165 3.43 9.81 6.23
N LEU A 166 4.36 9.59 5.29
CA LEU A 166 4.77 8.25 4.87
C LEU A 166 5.31 7.42 6.05
N ASP A 167 6.16 8.02 6.88
CA ASP A 167 6.74 7.35 8.06
C ASP A 167 5.65 6.95 9.07
N LYS A 168 4.73 7.87 9.37
CA LYS A 168 3.64 7.63 10.35
C LYS A 168 2.54 6.68 9.86
N THR A 169 2.55 6.31 8.58
CA THR A 169 1.48 5.49 7.99
C THR A 169 2.03 4.21 7.39
N LEU A 170 2.68 4.27 6.23
CA LEU A 170 3.20 3.10 5.52
C LEU A 170 4.32 2.42 6.30
N VAL A 171 5.31 3.16 6.81
CA VAL A 171 6.40 2.56 7.60
C VAL A 171 5.85 2.00 8.91
N HIS A 172 4.97 2.73 9.60
CA HIS A 172 4.35 2.26 10.83
C HIS A 172 3.55 0.96 10.64
N ALA A 173 2.76 0.88 9.56
CA ALA A 173 2.01 -0.33 9.22
C ALA A 173 2.94 -1.51 8.88
N ASN A 174 4.00 -1.28 8.10
CA ASN A 174 5.00 -2.29 7.77
C ASN A 174 5.75 -2.82 9.01
N GLU A 175 6.05 -1.96 9.99
CA GLU A 175 6.71 -2.34 11.25
C GLU A 175 5.73 -2.95 12.28
N SER A 176 4.42 -2.99 11.99
CA SER A 176 3.41 -3.53 12.91
C SER A 176 3.47 -5.04 12.99
N TRP A 177 3.98 -5.55 14.10
CA TRP A 177 4.03 -6.99 14.37
C TRP A 177 2.63 -7.62 14.45
N GLY A 178 1.64 -6.86 14.92
CA GLY A 178 0.24 -7.30 14.97
C GLY A 178 -0.32 -7.56 13.58
N PHE A 179 -0.14 -6.63 12.64
CA PHE A 179 -0.58 -6.83 11.26
C PHE A 179 0.23 -7.91 10.56
N TRP A 180 1.54 -7.99 10.81
CA TRP A 180 2.36 -9.04 10.23
C TRP A 180 1.87 -10.43 10.69
N ILE A 181 1.64 -10.64 11.98
CA ILE A 181 1.09 -11.91 12.52
C ILE A 181 -0.31 -12.17 11.95
N ALA A 182 -1.20 -11.17 11.95
CA ALA A 182 -2.55 -11.31 11.42
C ALA A 182 -2.53 -11.71 9.93
N SER A 183 -1.57 -11.21 9.15
CA SER A 183 -1.40 -11.58 7.74
C SER A 183 -1.07 -13.06 7.52
N TRP A 184 -0.53 -13.76 8.53
CA TRP A 184 -0.29 -15.20 8.45
C TRP A 184 -1.47 -16.03 8.97
N LEU A 185 -2.38 -15.42 9.73
CA LEU A 185 -3.47 -16.11 10.42
C LEU A 185 -4.86 -15.84 9.81
N ASP A 186 -5.01 -14.77 9.02
CA ASP A 186 -6.22 -14.46 8.28
C ASP A 186 -5.94 -14.32 6.78
N ARG A 187 -6.81 -14.92 5.97
CA ARG A 187 -6.63 -15.01 4.52
C ARG A 187 -6.80 -13.68 3.78
N GLU A 188 -7.74 -12.85 4.21
CA GLU A 188 -7.93 -11.53 3.59
C GLU A 188 -6.78 -10.61 3.97
N CYS A 189 -6.38 -10.66 5.24
CA CYS A 189 -5.22 -9.93 5.74
C CYS A 189 -3.93 -10.37 5.03
N PHE A 190 -3.77 -11.67 4.75
CA PHE A 190 -2.66 -12.18 3.95
C PHE A 190 -2.58 -11.45 2.61
N TRP A 191 -3.67 -11.44 1.84
CA TRP A 191 -3.66 -10.84 0.49
C TRP A 191 -3.46 -9.33 0.53
N ALA A 192 -4.09 -8.63 1.46
CA ALA A 192 -3.88 -7.19 1.62
C ALA A 192 -2.41 -6.88 1.94
N TRP A 193 -1.80 -7.59 2.90
CA TRP A 193 -0.39 -7.44 3.24
C TRP A 193 0.52 -7.84 2.07
N HIS A 194 0.24 -8.97 1.41
CA HIS A 194 1.05 -9.47 0.30
C HIS A 194 1.09 -8.48 -0.86
N VAL A 195 -0.07 -7.94 -1.22
CA VAL A 195 -0.19 -6.92 -2.27
C VAL A 195 0.50 -5.63 -1.86
N TYR A 196 0.31 -5.14 -0.64
CA TYR A 196 0.91 -3.86 -0.24
C TYR A 196 2.39 -3.95 0.12
N GLU A 197 2.69 -4.73 1.14
CA GLU A 197 3.96 -4.71 1.84
C GLU A 197 5.02 -5.60 1.20
N ARG A 198 4.61 -6.55 0.34
CA ARG A 198 5.55 -7.39 -0.41
C ARG A 198 5.66 -6.98 -1.87
N PHE A 199 4.60 -6.41 -2.45
CA PHE A 199 4.53 -6.14 -3.88
C PHE A 199 4.52 -4.64 -4.23
N LEU A 200 3.42 -3.92 -3.98
CA LEU A 200 3.20 -2.56 -4.47
C LEU A 200 4.16 -1.54 -3.85
N TRP A 201 4.29 -1.48 -2.52
CA TRP A 201 5.16 -0.50 -1.86
C TRP A 201 6.65 -0.78 -2.07
N PRO A 202 7.14 -2.02 -1.98
CA PRO A 202 8.53 -2.32 -2.34
C PRO A 202 8.87 -1.95 -3.78
N LEU A 203 7.95 -2.21 -4.73
CA LEU A 203 8.10 -1.84 -6.12
C LEU A 203 8.15 -0.31 -6.32
N LEU A 204 7.31 0.44 -5.61
CA LEU A 204 7.24 1.90 -5.70
C LEU A 204 8.46 2.59 -5.08
N PHE A 205 8.81 2.22 -3.85
CA PHE A 205 9.85 2.87 -3.05
C PHE A 205 11.24 2.25 -3.23
N ARG A 206 11.36 1.23 -4.08
CA ARG A 206 12.60 0.50 -4.37
C ARG A 206 13.17 -0.23 -3.15
N ALA A 207 12.28 -0.86 -2.38
CA ALA A 207 12.62 -1.68 -1.21
C ALA A 207 12.81 -3.16 -1.60
N GLY A 208 13.76 -3.45 -2.50
CA GLY A 208 13.97 -4.83 -3.00
C GLY A 208 14.38 -5.85 -1.93
N ASP A 209 14.84 -5.39 -0.77
CA ASP A 209 15.17 -6.17 0.42
C ASP A 209 14.02 -6.26 1.44
N GLY A 210 12.87 -5.62 1.15
CA GLY A 210 11.72 -5.54 2.06
C GLY A 210 11.86 -4.51 3.18
N ASP A 211 12.99 -3.80 3.31
CA ASP A 211 13.19 -2.75 4.31
C ASP A 211 12.52 -1.45 3.84
N MET A 212 11.20 -1.40 4.01
CA MET A 212 10.37 -0.26 3.64
C MET A 212 10.77 1.03 4.36
N LYS A 213 11.25 0.92 5.61
CA LYS A 213 11.69 2.07 6.39
C LYS A 213 12.93 2.72 5.80
N ARG A 214 13.96 1.92 5.52
CA ARG A 214 15.18 2.37 4.84
C ARG A 214 14.85 2.94 3.47
N ALA A 215 14.03 2.25 2.70
CA ALA A 215 13.66 2.66 1.35
C ALA A 215 12.87 3.97 1.33
N ILE A 216 11.83 4.12 2.15
CA ILE A 216 11.05 5.37 2.23
C ILE A 216 11.93 6.52 2.70
N ARG A 217 12.64 6.36 3.82
CA ARG A 217 13.47 7.45 4.38
C ARG A 217 14.65 7.84 3.49
N GLY A 218 15.18 6.89 2.73
CA GLY A 218 16.32 7.13 1.83
C GLY A 218 15.91 7.60 0.43
N ASN A 219 14.76 7.15 -0.08
CA ASN A 219 14.43 7.29 -1.51
C ASN A 219 13.18 8.12 -1.80
N ALA A 220 12.30 8.43 -0.83
CA ALA A 220 10.96 8.97 -1.11
C ALA A 220 10.97 10.23 -1.99
N ARG A 221 11.78 11.25 -1.66
CA ARG A 221 11.96 12.45 -2.49
C ARG A 221 12.46 12.17 -3.89
N TRP A 222 13.42 11.26 -4.02
CA TRP A 222 13.98 10.87 -5.31
C TRP A 222 12.91 10.16 -6.15
N VAL A 223 12.18 9.20 -5.55
CA VAL A 223 11.06 8.50 -6.20
C VAL A 223 9.98 9.49 -6.64
N GLN A 224 9.61 10.45 -5.79
CA GLN A 224 8.64 11.50 -6.14
C GLN A 224 9.09 12.33 -7.33
N ARG A 225 10.34 12.79 -7.32
CA ARG A 225 10.88 13.62 -8.41
C ARG A 225 10.88 12.86 -9.72
N GLU A 226 11.39 11.63 -9.73
CA GLU A 226 11.44 10.80 -10.93
C GLU A 226 10.04 10.44 -11.43
N HIS A 227 9.12 10.16 -10.50
CA HIS A 227 7.71 9.93 -10.83
C HIS A 227 7.11 11.16 -11.52
N CYS A 228 7.25 12.35 -10.95
CA CYS A 228 6.74 13.57 -11.57
C CYS A 228 7.36 13.82 -12.95
N ASN A 229 8.67 13.63 -13.11
CA ASN A 229 9.36 13.79 -14.39
C ASN A 229 8.87 12.79 -15.44
N MET A 230 8.69 11.53 -15.05
CA MET A 230 8.13 10.48 -15.90
C MET A 230 6.74 10.87 -16.40
N ILE A 231 5.83 11.30 -15.50
CA ILE A 231 4.46 11.69 -15.87
C ILE A 231 4.45 12.88 -16.82
N ARG A 232 5.26 13.91 -16.56
CA ARG A 232 5.41 15.08 -17.45
C ARG A 232 5.92 14.70 -18.85
N GLY A 233 6.75 13.66 -18.95
CA GLY A 233 7.23 13.14 -20.23
C GLY A 233 6.22 12.26 -20.97
N LEU A 234 5.32 11.60 -20.25
CA LEU A 234 4.33 10.67 -20.82
C LEU A 234 3.02 11.33 -21.25
N VAL A 235 2.63 12.46 -20.63
CA VAL A 235 1.30 13.05 -20.81
C VAL A 235 1.40 14.45 -21.39
N HIS A 236 0.66 14.69 -22.48
CA HIS A 236 0.53 16.03 -23.05
C HIS A 236 -0.14 17.00 -22.04
N LYS A 237 0.26 18.27 -22.03
CA LYS A 237 -0.20 19.28 -21.07
C LYS A 237 -1.73 19.44 -21.05
N ASP A 238 -2.40 19.26 -22.18
CA ASP A 238 -3.86 19.39 -22.26
C ASP A 238 -4.62 18.27 -21.52
N ARG A 239 -3.94 17.13 -21.27
CA ARG A 239 -4.47 15.98 -20.52
C ARG A 239 -3.83 15.85 -19.14
N LEU A 240 -2.97 16.78 -18.73
CA LEU A 240 -2.25 16.73 -17.46
C LEU A 240 -2.56 17.93 -16.58
N LEU A 241 -3.09 17.67 -15.38
CA LEU A 241 -3.14 18.63 -14.30
C LEU A 241 -2.09 18.28 -13.25
N GLU A 242 -1.14 19.18 -13.04
CA GLU A 242 -0.34 19.19 -11.81
C GLU A 242 -1.15 19.89 -10.72
N TRP A 243 -1.47 19.17 -9.66
CA TRP A 243 -2.37 19.65 -8.60
C TRP A 243 -1.75 19.42 -7.24
N TYR A 244 -1.77 20.42 -6.38
CA TYR A 244 -1.39 20.27 -4.98
C TYR A 244 -2.64 20.15 -4.13
N ILE A 245 -2.60 19.36 -3.06
CA ILE A 245 -3.77 19.23 -2.16
C ILE A 245 -4.26 20.58 -1.64
N GLU A 246 -3.34 21.53 -1.48
CA GLU A 246 -3.59 22.90 -1.07
C GLU A 246 -4.34 23.75 -2.12
N ASP A 247 -4.39 23.30 -3.38
CA ASP A 247 -5.03 24.03 -4.48
C ASP A 247 -6.57 23.88 -4.47
N GLY A 248 -7.09 22.82 -3.84
CA GLY A 248 -8.53 22.62 -3.66
C GLY A 248 -9.33 22.49 -4.97
N TRP A 249 -10.55 23.03 -4.98
CA TRP A 249 -11.53 22.80 -6.03
C TRP A 249 -11.21 23.46 -7.36
N GLU A 250 -10.82 24.74 -7.37
CA GLU A 250 -10.85 25.57 -8.58
C GLU A 250 -10.06 24.98 -9.77
N PRO A 251 -8.76 24.66 -9.62
CA PRO A 251 -8.01 24.09 -10.74
C PRO A 251 -8.46 22.68 -11.11
N LEU A 252 -8.90 21.88 -10.13
CA LEU A 252 -9.42 20.53 -10.37
C LEU A 252 -10.70 20.57 -11.21
N CYS A 253 -11.69 21.36 -10.79
CA CYS A 253 -12.97 21.51 -11.46
C CYS A 253 -12.81 22.10 -12.86
N LYS A 254 -11.96 23.13 -13.02
CA LYS A 254 -11.65 23.71 -14.33
C LYS A 254 -11.06 22.65 -15.28
N PHE A 255 -10.10 21.87 -14.81
CA PHE A 255 -9.47 20.83 -15.63
C PHE A 255 -10.44 19.70 -15.99
N LEU A 256 -11.31 19.31 -15.06
CA LEU A 256 -12.28 18.25 -15.26
C LEU A 256 -13.55 18.69 -15.99
N ASP A 257 -13.69 19.99 -16.28
CA ASP A 257 -14.88 20.62 -16.87
C ASP A 257 -16.14 20.37 -16.01
N LYS A 258 -16.02 20.70 -14.71
CA LYS A 258 -17.07 20.55 -13.70
C LYS A 258 -17.32 21.88 -12.98
N PRO A 259 -18.55 22.14 -12.51
CA PRO A 259 -18.82 23.31 -11.68
C PRO A 259 -18.11 23.18 -10.32
N VAL A 260 -17.60 24.29 -9.78
CA VAL A 260 -17.03 24.33 -8.43
C VAL A 260 -18.14 24.14 -7.39
N PRO A 261 -18.07 23.11 -6.53
CA PRO A 261 -19.05 22.91 -5.46
C PRO A 261 -19.01 24.03 -4.42
N LYS A 262 -20.15 24.34 -3.79
CA LYS A 262 -20.25 25.33 -2.69
C LYS A 262 -19.92 24.74 -1.31
N VAL A 263 -19.12 23.68 -1.27
CA VAL A 263 -18.68 23.00 -0.03
C VAL A 263 -17.17 23.09 0.08
N GLU A 264 -16.63 23.00 1.30
CA GLU A 264 -15.19 22.93 1.51
C GLU A 264 -14.58 21.71 0.80
N PHE A 265 -13.33 21.83 0.38
CA PHE A 265 -12.63 20.72 -0.25
C PHE A 265 -12.43 19.58 0.77
N PRO A 266 -12.69 18.30 0.41
CA PRO A 266 -12.58 17.20 1.36
C PRO A 266 -11.19 17.09 1.98
N HIS A 267 -11.13 16.99 3.31
CA HIS A 267 -9.89 16.78 4.06
C HIS A 267 -9.91 15.41 4.79
N ALA A 268 -9.71 14.34 4.02
CA ALA A 268 -9.72 12.97 4.51
C ALA A 268 -8.30 12.44 4.82
N ASN A 269 -8.22 11.36 5.58
CA ASN A 269 -6.98 10.60 5.82
C ASN A 269 -5.79 11.37 6.41
N ALA A 270 -6.04 12.39 7.23
CA ALA A 270 -4.97 13.02 7.99
C ALA A 270 -4.28 11.97 8.89
N ALA A 271 -2.95 11.96 8.95
CA ALA A 271 -2.19 10.91 9.64
C ALA A 271 -2.59 10.75 11.13
N LYS A 272 -2.96 11.85 11.81
CA LYS A 272 -3.33 11.82 13.23
C LYS A 272 -4.76 11.33 13.50
N SER A 273 -5.68 11.50 12.56
CA SER A 273 -7.11 11.21 12.77
C SER A 273 -7.61 10.17 11.76
N GLY A 274 -7.70 10.54 10.49
CA GLY A 274 -8.25 9.67 9.45
C GLY A 274 -7.49 8.34 9.28
N TRP A 275 -6.16 8.36 9.26
CA TRP A 275 -5.37 7.13 9.14
C TRP A 275 -5.58 6.20 10.34
N LYS A 276 -5.52 6.74 11.56
CA LYS A 276 -5.70 5.96 12.78
C LYS A 276 -7.08 5.29 12.83
N THR A 277 -8.14 6.00 12.42
CA THR A 277 -9.48 5.41 12.32
C THR A 277 -9.54 4.27 11.31
N ARG A 278 -8.87 4.39 10.16
CA ARG A 278 -8.78 3.31 9.16
C ARG A 278 -7.95 2.14 9.70
N GLU A 279 -6.84 2.40 10.37
CA GLU A 279 -6.02 1.38 11.00
C GLU A 279 -6.81 0.59 12.07
N GLU A 280 -7.60 1.28 12.90
CA GLU A 280 -8.50 0.64 13.87
C GLU A 280 -9.58 -0.22 13.19
N GLN A 281 -10.10 0.18 12.02
CA GLN A 281 -11.03 -0.63 11.23
C GLN A 281 -10.35 -1.88 10.67
N CYS A 282 -9.14 -1.78 10.10
CA CYS A 282 -8.33 -2.92 9.67
C CYS A 282 -8.09 -3.89 10.84
N ASN A 283 -7.72 -3.36 12.01
CA ASN A 283 -7.50 -4.15 13.21
C ASN A 283 -8.75 -4.95 13.60
N LYS A 284 -9.92 -4.30 13.66
CA LYS A 284 -11.18 -5.01 13.94
C LYS A 284 -11.52 -6.04 12.88
N ARG A 285 -11.35 -5.71 11.59
CA ARG A 285 -11.69 -6.62 10.48
C ARG A 285 -10.87 -7.91 10.51
N TRP A 286 -9.56 -7.81 10.76
CA TRP A 286 -8.65 -8.95 10.54
C TRP A 286 -7.99 -9.49 11.79
N VAL A 287 -7.59 -8.65 12.74
CA VAL A 287 -6.86 -9.11 13.94
C VAL A 287 -7.79 -9.94 14.83
N GLU A 288 -9.06 -9.55 14.96
CA GLU A 288 -10.05 -10.34 15.72
C GLU A 288 -10.29 -11.72 15.09
N ARG A 289 -10.41 -11.79 13.76
CA ARG A 289 -10.52 -13.06 13.01
C ARG A 289 -9.24 -13.91 13.13
N ALA A 290 -8.07 -13.29 13.04
CA ALA A 290 -6.78 -13.94 13.21
C ALA A 290 -6.62 -14.58 14.60
N LEU A 291 -7.07 -13.90 15.66
CA LEU A 291 -7.10 -14.46 17.01
C LEU A 291 -8.02 -15.68 17.10
N GLY A 292 -9.20 -15.62 16.50
CA GLY A 292 -10.10 -16.77 16.40
C GLY A 292 -9.46 -17.96 15.68
N ASN A 293 -8.80 -17.70 14.54
CA ASN A 293 -8.09 -18.75 13.78
C ASN A 293 -6.93 -19.34 14.57
N LEU A 294 -6.18 -18.53 15.32
CA LEU A 294 -5.10 -19.01 16.19
C LEU A 294 -5.61 -19.96 17.27
N ILE A 295 -6.75 -19.63 17.90
CA ILE A 295 -7.41 -20.49 18.89
C ILE A 295 -7.81 -21.82 18.25
N LEU A 296 -8.42 -21.79 17.06
CA LEU A 296 -8.80 -23.00 16.33
C LEU A 296 -7.59 -23.88 15.97
N LEU A 297 -6.49 -23.28 15.52
CA LEU A 297 -5.23 -24.00 15.26
C LEU A 297 -4.68 -24.65 16.55
N GLY A 298 -4.71 -23.93 17.67
CA GLY A 298 -4.29 -24.45 18.97
C GLY A 298 -5.14 -25.65 19.42
N LEU A 299 -6.47 -25.55 19.30
CA LEU A 299 -7.39 -26.65 19.59
C LEU A 299 -7.13 -27.86 18.68
N GLY A 300 -6.94 -27.64 17.38
CA GLY A 300 -6.61 -28.70 16.43
C GLY A 300 -5.31 -29.42 16.76
N LEU A 301 -4.28 -28.68 17.20
CA LEU A 301 -3.02 -29.26 17.67
C LEU A 301 -3.22 -30.11 18.93
N VAL A 302 -3.98 -29.61 19.91
CA VAL A 302 -4.29 -30.36 21.13
C VAL A 302 -5.04 -31.65 20.81
N VAL A 303 -6.07 -31.60 19.95
CA VAL A 303 -6.80 -32.78 19.49
C VAL A 303 -5.86 -33.76 18.78
N SER A 304 -4.98 -33.28 17.90
CA SER A 304 -4.00 -34.11 17.19
C SER A 304 -3.04 -34.81 18.15
N ILE A 305 -2.57 -34.12 19.20
CA ILE A 305 -1.71 -34.69 20.23
C ILE A 305 -2.45 -35.76 21.04
N VAL A 306 -3.71 -35.51 21.42
CA VAL A 306 -4.54 -36.47 22.16
C VAL A 306 -4.79 -37.72 21.32
N VAL A 307 -5.18 -37.56 20.05
CA VAL A 307 -5.38 -38.67 19.12
C VAL A 307 -4.08 -39.44 18.92
N ALA A 308 -2.96 -38.77 18.64
CA ALA A 308 -1.66 -39.42 18.52
C ALA A 308 -1.32 -40.23 19.78
N ARG A 309 -1.62 -39.70 20.98
CA ARG A 309 -1.42 -40.44 22.23
C ARG A 309 -2.34 -41.64 22.40
N MET A 310 -3.57 -41.60 21.89
CA MET A 310 -4.51 -42.72 21.98
C MET A 310 -4.20 -43.88 21.02
N TYR A 311 -3.49 -43.60 19.92
CA TYR A 311 -3.23 -44.59 18.87
C TYR A 311 -1.76 -45.03 18.76
N LEU A 312 -0.82 -44.28 19.36
CA LEU A 312 0.62 -44.60 19.33
C LEU A 312 1.18 -45.05 20.69
N PHE A 313 0.38 -44.98 21.75
CA PHE A 313 0.71 -45.46 23.11
C PHE A 313 -0.51 -46.16 23.71
#